data_AF-E3MDE2-F1
#
_entry.id   AF-E3MDE2-F1
#
_cell.length_a   1.000
_cell.length_b   1.000
_cell.length_c   1.000
_cell.angle_alpha   90.00
_cell.angle_beta   90.00
_cell.angle_gamma   90.00
#
_symmetry.space_group_name_H-M   'P 1'
#
loop_
_entity.id
_entity.type
_entity.pdbx_description
1 polymer ?
#
loop_
_entity_poly.entity_id
_entity_poly.type
_entity_poly.pdbx_seq_one_letter_code
_entity_poly.pdbx_strand_id
1 'polypeptide(L)'
;MPPPLSYPALKLVLEYLEAKKRYHITSRNSALQKIDKIIPLHVRDLEIWSDCVYVDNLSYATGFQHLFSSWETDEELQELLKIHEAKEELVKKYLEARPNILVNCVGFYYVKSYKQVPVKLNLITNTLVTIGCSNFSNLLPIIDSRSCPLKKLKLFQDRLIYVDHPVVNTTEDVIFQFDGENELIKGIEKLHRKKLSIHNVGYENVDAVKIIKDWIKNGREIGTEYLLSFSFDFWMRRMLRDLKNEFDEFENDLEGINVRFLDREPRFLIPMSPTSKIIIYGTEIQSKNGTVYQLVLKVVSTDE
;
A
#
# COMPACT_ATOMS: atom_id res chain seq x y z
N MET A 1 29.48 41.95 -1.62
CA MET A 1 28.33 41.02 -1.59
C MET A 1 28.51 40.00 -2.71
N PRO A 2 28.27 38.71 -2.47
CA PRO A 2 28.21 37.74 -3.56
C PRO A 2 27.11 38.13 -4.57
N PRO A 3 27.27 37.77 -5.85
CA PRO A 3 26.27 38.07 -6.88
C PRO A 3 24.93 37.37 -6.55
N PRO A 4 23.79 37.99 -6.90
CA PRO A 4 22.48 37.37 -6.70
C PRO A 4 22.35 36.09 -7.54
N LEU A 5 21.55 35.14 -7.05
CA LEU A 5 21.24 33.92 -7.81
C LEU A 5 20.60 34.26 -9.15
N SER A 6 21.04 33.58 -10.21
CA SER A 6 20.38 33.65 -11.51
C SER A 6 18.97 33.04 -11.43
N TYR A 7 18.08 33.44 -12.34
CA TYR A 7 16.72 32.91 -12.38
C TYR A 7 16.66 31.37 -12.53
N PRO A 8 17.48 30.71 -13.38
CA PRO A 8 17.54 29.25 -13.42
C PRO A 8 18.04 28.63 -12.11
N ALA A 9 19.06 29.22 -11.47
CA ALA A 9 19.58 28.73 -10.20
C ALA A 9 18.52 28.85 -9.09
N LEU A 10 17.77 29.96 -9.06
CA LEU A 10 16.67 30.15 -8.11
C LEU A 10 15.57 29.10 -8.29
N LYS A 11 15.19 28.77 -9.54
CA LYS A 11 14.22 27.69 -9.81
C LYS A 11 14.68 26.35 -9.26
N LEU A 12 15.92 25.96 -9.54
CA LEU A 12 16.50 24.70 -9.05
C LEU A 12 16.56 24.66 -7.52
N VAL A 13 17.03 25.73 -6.90
CA VAL A 13 17.10 25.81 -5.43
C VAL A 13 15.71 25.68 -4.81
N LEU A 14 14.69 26.36 -5.35
CA LEU A 14 13.33 26.26 -4.84
C LEU A 14 12.69 24.90 -5.11
N GLU A 15 12.98 24.27 -6.25
CA GLU A 15 12.42 22.96 -6.61
C GLU A 15 12.80 21.88 -5.60
N TYR A 16 14.09 21.83 -5.23
CA TYR A 16 14.64 20.82 -4.32
C TYR A 16 14.66 21.25 -2.86
N LEU A 17 14.10 22.42 -2.53
CA LEU A 17 13.94 22.84 -1.15
C LEU A 17 12.82 22.04 -0.49
N GLU A 18 13.06 21.57 0.74
CA GLU A 18 12.07 20.90 1.58
C GLU A 18 10.73 21.66 1.59
N ALA A 19 9.63 20.96 1.37
CA ALA A 19 8.30 21.54 1.15
C ALA A 19 7.91 22.57 2.22
N LYS A 20 8.16 22.26 3.51
CA LYS A 20 7.91 23.18 4.63
C LYS A 20 8.65 24.51 4.49
N LYS A 21 9.96 24.45 4.21
CA LYS A 21 10.82 25.64 4.07
C LYS A 21 10.42 26.44 2.84
N ARG A 22 10.13 25.74 1.75
CA ARG A 22 9.65 26.33 0.50
C ARG A 22 8.37 27.12 0.72
N TYR A 23 7.35 26.52 1.33
CA TYR A 23 6.07 27.17 1.65
C TYR A 23 6.25 28.39 2.56
N HIS A 24 7.12 28.27 3.57
CA HIS A 24 7.41 29.38 4.48
C HIS A 24 8.01 30.58 3.73
N ILE A 25 9.00 30.35 2.86
CA ILE A 25 9.67 31.41 2.10
C ILE A 25 8.74 32.02 1.06
N THR A 26 8.02 31.19 0.30
CA THR A 26 7.14 31.68 -0.78
C THR A 26 5.93 32.41 -0.23
N SER A 27 5.37 32.01 0.92
CA SER A 27 4.21 32.70 1.51
C SER A 27 4.45 34.18 1.79
N ARG A 28 5.71 34.57 2.01
CA ARG A 28 6.12 35.94 2.36
C ARG A 28 6.57 36.79 1.17
N ASN A 29 6.59 36.23 -0.05
CA ASN A 29 7.08 36.94 -1.22
C ASN A 29 6.28 36.59 -2.50
N SER A 30 5.56 37.56 -3.04
CA SER A 30 4.67 37.37 -4.21
C SER A 30 5.42 37.03 -5.51
N ALA A 31 6.67 37.48 -5.68
CA ALA A 31 7.49 37.11 -6.83
C ALA A 31 7.92 35.64 -6.75
N LEU A 32 8.33 35.19 -5.57
CA LEU A 32 8.66 33.78 -5.35
C LEU A 32 7.42 32.89 -5.48
N GLN A 33 6.22 33.33 -5.07
CA GLN A 33 4.97 32.56 -5.30
C GLN A 33 4.70 32.32 -6.78
N LYS A 34 4.99 33.28 -7.66
CA LYS A 34 4.80 33.11 -9.11
C LYS A 34 5.76 32.05 -9.67
N ILE A 35 7.03 32.09 -9.25
CA ILE A 35 8.04 31.10 -9.65
C ILE A 35 7.65 29.73 -9.10
N ASP A 36 7.23 29.69 -7.84
CA ASP A 36 6.86 28.48 -7.14
C ASP A 36 5.81 27.70 -7.93
N LYS A 37 4.70 28.34 -8.33
CA LYS A 37 3.61 27.68 -9.07
C LYS A 37 4.02 26.97 -10.37
N ILE A 38 5.13 27.37 -11.00
CA ILE A 38 5.56 26.80 -12.29
C ILE A 38 6.63 25.70 -12.16
N ILE A 39 7.16 25.46 -10.97
CA ILE A 39 8.16 24.41 -10.72
C ILE A 39 7.53 23.20 -10.01
N PRO A 40 8.01 21.96 -10.28
CA PRO A 40 7.55 20.77 -9.59
C PRO A 40 7.69 20.84 -8.08
N LEU A 41 6.90 20.03 -7.37
CA LEU A 41 7.02 19.82 -5.94
C LEU A 41 7.54 18.39 -5.68
N HIS A 42 8.58 18.26 -4.86
CA HIS A 42 9.13 16.98 -4.43
C HIS A 42 8.80 16.75 -2.96
N VAL A 43 8.08 15.67 -2.68
CA VAL A 43 7.63 15.29 -1.33
C VAL A 43 7.85 13.80 -1.12
N ARG A 44 8.09 13.40 0.13
CA ARG A 44 8.25 12.00 0.52
C ARG A 44 6.89 11.31 0.56
N ASP A 45 5.94 11.88 1.30
CA ASP A 45 4.63 11.29 1.53
C ASP A 45 3.52 12.30 1.23
N LEU A 46 2.45 11.84 0.58
CA LEU A 46 1.23 12.62 0.36
C LEU A 46 0.04 11.76 0.76
N GLU A 47 -0.70 12.16 1.77
CA GLU A 47 -1.93 11.46 2.18
C GLU A 47 -3.13 12.31 1.84
N ILE A 48 -4.07 11.74 1.08
CA ILE A 48 -5.30 12.39 0.67
C ILE A 48 -6.45 11.66 1.34
N TRP A 49 -7.13 12.36 2.23
CA TRP A 49 -8.31 11.88 2.93
C TRP A 49 -9.56 12.47 2.27
N SER A 50 -10.74 12.05 2.72
CA SER A 50 -12.01 12.59 2.22
C SER A 50 -12.18 14.08 2.54
N ASP A 51 -11.58 14.55 3.64
CA ASP A 51 -11.72 15.91 4.16
C ASP A 51 -10.40 16.67 4.29
N CYS A 52 -9.26 15.99 4.37
CA CYS A 52 -7.95 16.63 4.60
C CYS A 52 -6.82 16.09 3.72
N VAL A 53 -5.69 16.82 3.68
CA VAL A 53 -4.50 16.47 2.88
C VAL A 53 -3.23 16.67 3.70
N TYR A 54 -2.38 15.65 3.77
CA TYR A 54 -1.11 15.65 4.50
C TYR A 54 0.05 15.60 3.53
N VAL A 55 1.07 16.41 3.78
CA VAL A 55 2.29 16.47 2.96
C VAL A 55 3.50 16.28 3.86
N ASP A 56 4.23 15.18 3.69
CA ASP A 56 5.31 14.74 4.58
C ASP A 56 4.87 14.68 6.06
N ASN A 57 5.75 15.08 6.99
CA ASN A 57 5.44 15.20 8.42
C ASN A 57 4.65 16.48 8.74
N LEU A 58 4.14 17.21 7.74
CA LEU A 58 3.23 18.32 7.99
C LEU A 58 1.83 17.73 8.15
N SER A 59 1.44 17.50 9.40
CA SER A 59 0.08 17.13 9.73
C SER A 59 -0.87 18.31 9.53
N TYR A 60 -1.84 18.12 8.67
CA TYR A 60 -2.97 19.01 8.49
C TYR A 60 -4.24 18.20 8.71
N ALA A 61 -4.35 17.66 9.92
CA ALA A 61 -5.60 17.09 10.40
C ALA A 61 -6.53 18.23 10.78
N THR A 62 -7.76 18.17 10.28
CA THR A 62 -8.92 18.67 11.03
C THR A 62 -8.98 17.78 12.28
N GLY A 63 -8.72 18.36 13.45
CA GLY A 63 -8.65 17.60 14.69
C GLY A 63 -10.00 17.01 15.08
N PHE A 64 -10.33 15.82 14.60
CA PHE A 64 -11.38 14.98 15.18
C PHE A 64 -10.83 13.80 15.98
N GLN A 65 -9.50 13.71 16.15
CA GLN A 65 -8.86 12.61 16.91
C GLN A 65 -8.49 12.94 18.37
N HIS A 66 -8.86 14.11 18.90
CA HIS A 66 -8.59 14.51 20.29
C HIS A 66 -9.83 14.93 21.11
N LEU A 67 -11.01 14.38 20.83
CA LEU A 67 -12.16 14.55 21.75
C LEU A 67 -12.13 13.63 23.00
N PHE A 68 -11.01 12.96 23.28
CA PHE A 68 -10.80 12.22 24.53
C PHE A 68 -9.49 12.62 25.23
N SER A 69 -9.37 13.91 25.59
CA SER A 69 -8.48 14.33 26.68
C SER A 69 -8.86 15.73 27.16
N SER A 70 -9.86 15.77 28.04
CA SER A 70 -10.06 16.68 29.18
C SER A 70 -9.39 18.08 29.17
N TRP A 71 -10.24 19.13 29.13
CA TRP A 71 -10.04 20.55 29.51
C TRP A 71 -9.08 21.41 28.67
N GLU A 72 -9.48 21.80 27.44
CA GLU A 72 -9.02 23.04 26.80
C GLU A 72 -10.21 24.01 26.74
N THR A 73 -9.98 25.32 26.89
CA THR A 73 -11.06 26.32 26.83
C THR A 73 -11.61 26.46 25.40
N ASP A 74 -12.89 26.80 25.25
CA ASP A 74 -13.55 26.92 23.93
C ASP A 74 -12.83 27.91 22.98
N GLU A 75 -12.15 28.94 23.52
CA GLU A 75 -11.42 29.93 22.72
C GLU A 75 -10.11 29.39 22.14
N GLU A 76 -9.31 28.66 22.93
CA GLU A 76 -8.06 28.04 22.47
C GLU A 76 -8.32 26.98 21.41
N LEU A 77 -9.39 26.19 21.59
CA LEU A 77 -9.84 25.21 20.60
C LEU A 77 -10.24 25.88 19.28
N GLN A 78 -10.97 27.00 19.34
CA GLN A 78 -11.34 27.76 18.14
C GLN A 78 -10.13 28.39 17.43
N GLU A 79 -9.14 28.88 18.17
CA GLU A 79 -7.92 29.45 17.58
C GLU A 79 -7.06 28.35 16.93
N LEU A 80 -6.93 27.19 17.57
CA LEU A 80 -6.31 26.00 16.98
C LEU A 80 -7.02 25.60 15.69
N LEU A 81 -8.36 25.48 15.71
CA LEU A 81 -9.16 25.15 14.52
C LEU A 81 -8.91 26.13 13.36
N LYS A 82 -8.89 27.44 13.63
CA LYS A 82 -8.57 28.46 12.61
C LYS A 82 -7.16 28.31 12.05
N ILE A 83 -6.17 27.99 12.90
CA ILE A 83 -4.79 27.73 12.45
C ILE A 83 -4.75 26.48 11.57
N HIS A 84 -5.50 25.43 11.92
CA HIS A 84 -5.62 24.20 11.14
C HIS A 84 -6.26 24.45 9.76
N GLU A 85 -7.42 25.11 9.71
CA GLU A 85 -8.10 25.47 8.47
C GLU A 85 -7.22 26.34 7.56
N ALA A 86 -6.59 27.38 8.13
CA ALA A 86 -5.72 28.27 7.36
C ALA A 86 -4.50 27.53 6.78
N LYS A 87 -3.96 26.57 7.53
CA LYS A 87 -2.86 25.72 7.10
C LYS A 87 -3.28 24.73 6.00
N GLU A 88 -4.46 24.14 6.13
CA GLU A 88 -5.04 23.23 5.14
C GLU A 88 -5.31 23.93 3.81
N GLU A 89 -5.90 25.12 3.84
CA GLU A 89 -6.11 25.98 2.66
C GLU A 89 -4.79 26.33 1.96
N LEU A 90 -3.73 26.59 2.73
CA LEU A 90 -2.41 26.82 2.16
C LEU A 90 -1.89 25.58 1.43
N VAL A 91 -2.05 24.39 2.00
CA VAL A 91 -1.59 23.13 1.39
C VAL A 91 -2.36 22.84 0.11
N LYS A 92 -3.69 22.93 0.14
CA LYS A 92 -4.55 22.81 -1.04
C LYS A 92 -4.11 23.77 -2.14
N LYS A 93 -3.92 25.05 -1.80
CA LYS A 93 -3.42 26.09 -2.71
C LYS A 93 -2.05 25.76 -3.31
N TYR A 94 -1.14 25.17 -2.53
CA TYR A 94 0.20 24.82 -2.99
C TYR A 94 0.26 23.53 -3.81
N LEU A 95 -0.77 22.69 -3.77
CA LEU A 95 -0.86 21.47 -4.58
C LEU A 95 -1.58 21.73 -5.91
N GLU A 96 -2.72 22.44 -5.90
CA GLU A 96 -3.58 22.66 -7.08
C GLU A 96 -2.89 23.47 -8.19
N ALA A 97 -2.03 24.44 -7.82
CA ALA A 97 -1.40 25.34 -8.78
C ALA A 97 -0.17 24.72 -9.49
N ARG A 98 0.17 23.45 -9.22
CA ARG A 98 1.43 22.81 -9.66
C ARG A 98 1.25 22.04 -10.97
N PRO A 99 2.28 22.04 -11.83
CA PRO A 99 2.26 21.21 -13.03
C PRO A 99 2.47 19.71 -12.72
N ASN A 100 3.36 19.40 -11.77
CA ASN A 100 3.70 18.03 -11.37
C ASN A 100 4.02 17.99 -9.87
N ILE A 101 3.58 16.93 -9.20
CA ILE A 101 3.95 16.61 -7.83
C ILE A 101 4.63 15.25 -7.84
N LEU A 102 5.93 15.23 -7.58
CA LEU A 102 6.74 14.04 -7.45
C LEU A 102 6.67 13.60 -5.99
N VAL A 103 6.10 12.43 -5.76
CA VAL A 103 5.90 11.87 -4.43
C VAL A 103 6.51 10.48 -4.36
N ASN A 104 7.19 10.13 -3.26
CA ASN A 104 7.66 8.76 -3.14
C ASN A 104 6.51 7.78 -2.80
N CYS A 105 5.62 8.20 -1.90
CA CYS A 105 4.42 7.45 -1.53
C CYS A 105 3.18 8.35 -1.49
N VAL A 106 2.15 8.00 -2.27
CA VAL A 106 0.82 8.59 -2.15
C VAL A 106 -0.12 7.61 -1.49
N GLY A 107 -0.82 8.07 -0.45
CA GLY A 107 -1.89 7.33 0.21
C GLY A 107 -3.25 8.00 0.00
N PHE A 108 -4.26 7.21 -0.32
CA PHE A 108 -5.66 7.64 -0.35
C PHE A 108 -6.43 6.95 0.76
N TYR A 109 -7.14 7.72 1.57
CA TYR A 109 -7.78 7.24 2.79
C TYR A 109 -9.26 7.65 2.78
N TYR A 110 -10.15 6.67 2.71
CA TYR A 110 -11.60 6.85 2.66
C TYR A 110 -12.08 7.72 1.47
N VAL A 111 -11.29 7.75 0.39
CA VAL A 111 -11.60 8.45 -0.87
C VAL A 111 -12.20 7.47 -1.87
N LYS A 112 -13.49 7.63 -2.19
CA LYS A 112 -14.22 6.71 -3.09
C LYS A 112 -13.85 6.89 -4.57
N SER A 113 -13.45 8.09 -4.95
CA SER A 113 -13.12 8.44 -6.34
C SER A 113 -12.23 9.67 -6.39
N TYR A 114 -11.39 9.77 -7.44
CA TYR A 114 -10.62 10.97 -7.73
C TYR A 114 -11.47 12.25 -7.81
N LYS A 115 -12.77 12.15 -8.10
CA LYS A 115 -13.70 13.28 -8.12
C LYS A 115 -13.95 13.90 -6.75
N GLN A 116 -13.71 13.15 -5.68
CA GLN A 116 -13.79 13.66 -4.31
C GLN A 116 -12.50 14.39 -3.91
N VAL A 117 -11.43 14.24 -4.69
CA VAL A 117 -10.21 15.00 -4.45
C VAL A 117 -10.52 16.45 -4.83
N PRO A 118 -10.49 17.40 -3.88
CA PRO A 118 -10.97 18.76 -4.10
C PRO A 118 -10.03 19.59 -4.97
N VAL A 119 -8.88 19.02 -5.36
CA VAL A 119 -7.79 19.69 -6.06
C VAL A 119 -7.39 18.89 -7.29
N LYS A 120 -7.13 19.59 -8.39
CA LYS A 120 -6.56 18.97 -9.59
C LYS A 120 -5.08 18.68 -9.33
N LEU A 121 -4.72 17.40 -9.23
CA LEU A 121 -3.34 16.97 -9.02
C LEU A 121 -2.82 16.20 -10.22
N ASN A 122 -1.52 16.33 -10.49
CA ASN A 122 -0.79 15.45 -11.39
C ASN A 122 0.33 14.77 -10.61
N LEU A 123 0.09 13.55 -10.15
CA LEU A 123 0.97 12.85 -9.23
C LEU A 123 1.89 11.87 -9.97
N ILE A 124 3.20 11.98 -9.72
CA ILE A 124 4.18 11.00 -10.18
C ILE A 124 4.68 10.27 -8.94
N THR A 125 4.42 8.97 -8.82
CA THR A 125 4.68 8.19 -7.61
C THR A 125 5.38 6.86 -7.85
N ASN A 126 6.16 6.41 -6.86
CA ASN A 126 6.69 5.04 -6.81
C ASN A 126 5.73 4.09 -6.09
N THR A 127 5.03 4.60 -5.06
CA THR A 127 4.17 3.81 -4.17
C THR A 127 2.76 4.36 -4.12
N LEU A 128 1.77 3.49 -4.29
CA LEU A 128 0.35 3.81 -4.10
C LEU A 128 -0.21 3.00 -2.94
N VAL A 129 -0.79 3.69 -1.97
CA VAL A 129 -1.50 3.10 -0.83
C VAL A 129 -2.96 3.52 -0.91
N THR A 130 -3.89 2.60 -0.70
CA THR A 130 -5.33 2.92 -0.60
C THR A 130 -5.96 2.25 0.60
N ILE A 131 -6.69 3.00 1.42
CA ILE A 131 -7.41 2.55 2.62
C ILE A 131 -8.84 3.06 2.56
N GLY A 132 -9.83 2.23 2.87
CA GLY A 132 -11.24 2.63 2.87
C GLY A 132 -11.76 3.09 1.50
N CYS A 133 -11.08 2.73 0.42
CA CYS A 133 -11.41 3.16 -0.94
C CYS A 133 -12.28 2.08 -1.60
N SER A 134 -13.42 2.46 -2.18
CA SER A 134 -14.34 1.49 -2.80
C SER A 134 -13.71 0.73 -3.99
N ASN A 135 -12.89 1.41 -4.79
CA ASN A 135 -12.08 0.79 -5.84
C ASN A 135 -10.87 1.68 -6.14
N PHE A 136 -9.65 1.13 -6.02
CA PHE A 136 -8.43 1.89 -6.28
C PHE A 136 -8.31 2.36 -7.74
N SER A 137 -8.94 1.68 -8.70
CA SER A 137 -8.89 2.09 -10.10
C SER A 137 -9.53 3.47 -10.34
N ASN A 138 -10.48 3.86 -9.48
CA ASN A 138 -11.09 5.19 -9.49
C ASN A 138 -10.12 6.30 -9.04
N LEU A 139 -8.91 5.97 -8.58
CA LEU A 139 -7.89 6.94 -8.18
C LEU A 139 -6.78 7.06 -9.22
N LEU A 140 -6.65 6.09 -10.12
CA LEU A 140 -5.60 6.08 -11.16
C LEU A 140 -5.62 7.31 -12.09
N PRO A 141 -6.75 7.96 -12.44
CA PRO A 141 -6.73 9.15 -13.29
C PRO A 141 -5.93 10.33 -12.75
N ILE A 142 -5.64 10.37 -11.44
CA ILE A 142 -4.82 11.42 -10.81
C ILE A 142 -3.31 11.06 -10.80
N ILE A 143 -2.99 9.81 -11.11
CA ILE A 143 -1.63 9.28 -11.18
C ILE A 143 -1.15 9.37 -12.62
N ASP A 144 -0.06 10.08 -12.83
CA ASP A 144 0.60 10.23 -14.11
C ASP A 144 1.16 8.88 -14.58
N SER A 145 1.06 8.62 -15.89
CA SER A 145 1.51 7.36 -16.50
C SER A 145 3.00 7.08 -16.33
N ARG A 146 3.82 8.11 -16.07
CA ARG A 146 5.24 7.97 -15.69
C ARG A 146 5.45 7.19 -14.39
N SER A 147 4.42 7.03 -13.57
CA SER A 147 4.44 6.23 -12.35
C SER A 147 4.38 4.72 -12.63
N CYS A 148 4.00 4.31 -13.84
CA CYS A 148 3.78 2.91 -14.18
C CYS A 148 4.99 2.30 -14.92
N PRO A 149 5.41 1.06 -14.58
CA PRO A 149 4.90 0.25 -13.46
C PRO A 149 5.29 0.85 -12.10
N LEU A 150 4.37 0.78 -11.14
CA LEU A 150 4.66 1.19 -9.77
C LEU A 150 5.70 0.24 -9.16
N LYS A 151 6.51 0.76 -8.23
CA LYS A 151 7.38 -0.09 -7.41
C LYS A 151 6.60 -0.83 -6.35
N LYS A 152 5.58 -0.19 -5.77
CA LYS A 152 4.77 -0.78 -4.70
C LYS A 152 3.31 -0.36 -4.78
N LEU A 153 2.40 -1.32 -4.62
CA LEU A 153 0.96 -1.11 -4.53
C LEU A 153 0.45 -1.77 -3.25
N LYS A 154 -0.13 -0.99 -2.35
CA LYS A 154 -0.71 -1.49 -1.11
C LYS A 154 -2.20 -1.18 -1.04
N LEU A 155 -3.02 -2.22 -1.04
CA LEU A 155 -4.47 -2.12 -1.09
C LEU A 155 -5.06 -2.65 0.22
N PHE A 156 -5.64 -1.77 1.01
CA PHE A 156 -6.40 -2.13 2.20
C PHE A 156 -7.87 -2.27 1.84
N GLN A 157 -8.44 -3.45 2.10
CA GLN A 157 -9.79 -3.78 1.66
C GLN A 157 -10.86 -3.23 2.60
N ASP A 158 -11.91 -2.65 2.01
CA ASP A 158 -13.13 -2.28 2.74
C ASP A 158 -14.44 -2.84 2.11
N ARG A 159 -14.52 -3.11 0.78
CA ARG A 159 -15.67 -3.81 0.12
C ARG A 159 -15.42 -4.22 -1.35
N LEU A 160 -14.84 -5.39 -1.62
CA LEU A 160 -14.45 -5.93 -2.96
C LEU A 160 -13.20 -5.31 -3.62
N ILE A 161 -12.19 -6.15 -3.86
CA ILE A 161 -11.03 -5.82 -4.72
C ILE A 161 -11.18 -6.51 -6.07
N TYR A 162 -11.24 -5.73 -7.15
CA TYR A 162 -11.08 -6.24 -8.51
C TYR A 162 -9.59 -6.43 -8.80
N VAL A 163 -9.09 -7.62 -8.50
CA VAL A 163 -7.66 -7.95 -8.61
C VAL A 163 -7.15 -8.06 -10.05
N ASP A 164 -8.05 -8.26 -11.02
CA ASP A 164 -7.72 -8.33 -12.45
C ASP A 164 -7.61 -6.93 -13.07
N HIS A 165 -6.55 -6.21 -12.68
CA HIS A 165 -6.26 -4.89 -13.22
C HIS A 165 -4.80 -4.82 -13.70
N PRO A 166 -4.49 -4.18 -14.85
CA PRO A 166 -3.13 -4.12 -15.40
C PRO A 166 -2.09 -3.58 -14.41
N VAL A 167 -2.45 -2.58 -13.60
CA VAL A 167 -1.57 -2.03 -12.57
C VAL A 167 -1.22 -3.07 -11.50
N VAL A 168 -2.17 -3.92 -11.11
CA VAL A 168 -1.90 -5.02 -10.15
C VAL A 168 -0.92 -6.00 -10.77
N ASN A 169 -1.03 -6.34 -12.06
CA ASN A 169 -0.14 -7.30 -12.72
C ASN A 169 1.24 -6.76 -13.09
N THR A 170 1.38 -5.45 -13.30
CA THR A 170 2.64 -4.81 -13.73
C THR A 170 3.48 -4.24 -12.59
N THR A 171 2.87 -3.94 -11.44
CA THR A 171 3.60 -3.45 -10.24
C THR A 171 4.61 -4.49 -9.78
N GLU A 172 5.75 -4.07 -9.22
CA GLU A 172 6.77 -4.99 -8.70
C GLU A 172 6.33 -5.67 -7.39
N ASP A 173 6.01 -4.88 -6.36
CA ASP A 173 5.56 -5.36 -5.04
C ASP A 173 4.06 -5.04 -4.82
N VAL A 174 3.23 -6.08 -4.70
CA VAL A 174 1.79 -5.92 -4.44
C VAL A 174 1.44 -6.53 -3.09
N ILE A 175 0.79 -5.72 -2.28
CA ILE A 175 0.36 -6.05 -0.93
C ILE A 175 -1.16 -5.85 -0.83
N PHE A 176 -1.89 -6.93 -0.55
CA PHE A 176 -3.26 -6.85 -0.08
C PHE A 176 -3.26 -6.90 1.45
N GLN A 177 -4.05 -6.05 2.10
CA GLN A 177 -4.18 -6.05 3.55
C GLN A 177 -5.66 -5.97 3.93
N PHE A 178 -6.12 -6.87 4.79
CA PHE A 178 -7.49 -6.82 5.31
C PHE A 178 -7.57 -5.95 6.58
N ASP A 179 -8.60 -5.11 6.67
CA ASP A 179 -8.90 -4.28 7.85
C ASP A 179 -9.96 -4.92 8.77
N GLY A 180 -10.50 -6.07 8.38
CA GLY A 180 -11.51 -6.81 9.15
C GLY A 180 -11.85 -8.18 8.56
N GLU A 181 -12.73 -8.88 9.25
CA GLU A 181 -13.28 -10.17 8.82
C GLU A 181 -14.45 -9.93 7.84
N ASN A 182 -14.69 -10.89 6.94
CA ASN A 182 -15.98 -11.19 6.28
C ASN A 182 -16.10 -10.95 4.76
N GLU A 183 -15.05 -10.60 4.02
CA GLU A 183 -15.17 -10.51 2.55
C GLU A 183 -14.02 -11.17 1.78
N LEU A 184 -14.35 -12.29 1.13
CA LEU A 184 -13.50 -12.99 0.16
C LEU A 184 -13.06 -12.04 -0.97
N ILE A 185 -11.75 -11.98 -1.24
CA ILE A 185 -11.27 -11.36 -2.48
C ILE A 185 -11.59 -12.32 -3.64
N LYS A 186 -12.55 -11.93 -4.48
CA LYS A 186 -12.93 -12.70 -5.67
C LYS A 186 -11.80 -12.66 -6.70
N GLY A 187 -11.33 -13.82 -7.12
CA GLY A 187 -10.41 -13.96 -8.24
C GLY A 187 -8.92 -13.90 -7.88
N ILE A 188 -8.54 -13.96 -6.59
CA ILE A 188 -7.11 -14.10 -6.21
C ILE A 188 -6.47 -15.27 -6.94
N GLU A 189 -7.20 -16.39 -7.05
CA GLU A 189 -6.69 -17.60 -7.69
C GLU A 189 -6.26 -17.36 -9.14
N LYS A 190 -6.87 -16.37 -9.80
CA LYS A 190 -6.59 -16.00 -11.20
C LYS A 190 -5.44 -15.01 -11.36
N LEU A 191 -4.83 -14.52 -10.27
CA LEU A 191 -3.66 -13.65 -10.38
C LEU A 191 -2.45 -14.44 -10.90
N HIS A 192 -1.83 -13.99 -11.99
CA HIS A 192 -0.65 -14.61 -12.60
C HIS A 192 0.67 -13.93 -12.18
N ARG A 193 0.74 -13.44 -10.94
CA ARG A 193 1.93 -12.73 -10.44
C ARG A 193 2.95 -13.71 -9.89
N LYS A 194 4.24 -13.40 -10.09
CA LYS A 194 5.34 -14.18 -9.48
C LYS A 194 5.43 -13.98 -7.96
N LYS A 195 5.11 -12.79 -7.45
CA LYS A 195 5.12 -12.49 -6.01
C LYS A 195 3.85 -11.80 -5.58
N LEU A 196 3.30 -12.25 -4.46
CA LEU A 196 2.15 -11.63 -3.82
C LEU A 196 2.22 -11.77 -2.30
N SER A 197 1.97 -10.67 -1.59
CA SER A 197 1.80 -10.70 -0.13
C SER A 197 0.37 -10.31 0.23
N ILE A 198 -0.24 -11.11 1.10
CA ILE A 198 -1.57 -10.84 1.66
C ILE A 198 -1.42 -10.81 3.17
N HIS A 199 -1.82 -9.71 3.80
CA HIS A 199 -1.71 -9.50 5.24
C HIS A 199 -3.08 -9.48 5.91
N ASN A 200 -3.09 -9.80 7.20
CA ASN A 200 -4.27 -9.87 8.04
C ASN A 200 -5.32 -10.86 7.50
N VAL A 201 -4.88 -12.00 6.96
CA VAL A 201 -5.79 -13.07 6.54
C VAL A 201 -6.55 -13.56 7.78
N GLY A 202 -7.88 -13.57 7.69
CA GLY A 202 -8.82 -13.98 8.75
C GLY A 202 -9.80 -15.05 8.27
N TYR A 203 -11.00 -15.07 8.85
CA TYR A 203 -12.07 -16.02 8.51
C TYR A 203 -12.50 -15.92 7.03
N GLU A 204 -12.26 -16.98 6.24
CA GLU A 204 -12.77 -17.16 4.85
C GLU A 204 -12.44 -16.02 3.85
N ASN A 205 -11.54 -15.10 4.19
CA ASN A 205 -11.13 -14.00 3.31
C ASN A 205 -10.27 -14.47 2.12
N VAL A 206 -9.56 -15.61 2.29
CA VAL A 206 -8.71 -16.23 1.26
C VAL A 206 -8.90 -17.73 1.30
N ASP A 207 -9.05 -18.35 0.12
CA ASP A 207 -9.15 -19.80 -0.05
C ASP A 207 -7.86 -20.32 -0.70
N ALA A 208 -6.93 -20.81 0.14
CA ALA A 208 -5.67 -21.37 -0.35
C ALA A 208 -5.88 -22.65 -1.16
N VAL A 209 -6.87 -23.48 -0.81
CA VAL A 209 -7.17 -24.71 -1.57
C VAL A 209 -7.54 -24.37 -3.01
N LYS A 210 -8.39 -23.37 -3.20
CA LYS A 210 -8.77 -22.89 -4.54
C LYS A 210 -7.58 -22.32 -5.32
N ILE A 211 -6.69 -21.57 -4.66
CA ILE A 211 -5.46 -21.05 -5.28
C ILE A 211 -4.59 -22.24 -5.77
N ILE A 212 -4.35 -23.24 -4.93
CA ILE A 212 -3.53 -24.40 -5.28
C ILE A 212 -4.15 -25.22 -6.41
N LYS A 213 -5.46 -25.48 -6.36
CA LYS A 213 -6.18 -26.16 -7.45
C LYS A 213 -6.08 -25.41 -8.78
N ASP A 214 -6.16 -24.09 -8.77
CA ASP A 214 -5.96 -23.27 -9.96
C ASP A 214 -4.53 -23.40 -10.50
N TRP A 215 -3.53 -23.38 -9.62
CA TRP A 215 -2.12 -23.54 -9.99
C TRP A 215 -1.85 -24.91 -10.62
N ILE A 216 -2.40 -25.98 -10.05
CA ILE A 216 -2.30 -27.34 -10.61
C ILE A 216 -2.96 -27.40 -12.00
N LYS A 217 -4.14 -26.78 -12.15
CA LYS A 217 -4.90 -26.83 -13.40
C LYS A 217 -4.27 -26.00 -14.52
N ASN A 218 -3.79 -24.80 -14.22
CA ASN A 218 -3.36 -23.81 -15.23
C ASN A 218 -1.84 -23.70 -15.35
N GLY A 219 -1.10 -24.32 -14.43
CA GLY A 219 0.34 -24.15 -14.29
C GLY A 219 0.73 -22.79 -13.72
N ARG A 220 1.96 -22.72 -13.21
CA ARG A 220 2.60 -21.50 -12.70
C ARG A 220 4.09 -21.49 -13.03
N GLU A 221 4.66 -20.29 -13.10
CA GLU A 221 6.10 -20.12 -13.28
C GLU A 221 6.85 -20.60 -12.03
N ILE A 222 8.00 -21.26 -12.23
CA ILE A 222 8.90 -21.60 -11.13
C ILE A 222 9.39 -20.32 -10.43
N GLY A 223 9.41 -20.36 -9.10
CA GLY A 223 9.69 -19.19 -8.27
C GLY A 223 8.47 -18.30 -7.99
N THR A 224 7.27 -18.70 -8.42
CA THR A 224 6.03 -18.08 -7.94
C THR A 224 5.90 -18.29 -6.43
N GLU A 225 5.66 -17.22 -5.66
CA GLU A 225 5.63 -17.25 -4.20
C GLU A 225 4.53 -16.32 -3.66
N TYR A 226 3.54 -16.90 -2.98
CA TYR A 226 2.45 -16.20 -2.31
C TYR A 226 2.63 -16.33 -0.80
N LEU A 227 2.63 -15.18 -0.11
CA LEU A 227 2.82 -15.08 1.34
C LEU A 227 1.51 -14.65 1.98
N LEU A 228 0.83 -15.57 2.66
CA LEU A 228 -0.42 -15.31 3.37
C LEU A 228 -0.11 -15.11 4.85
N SER A 229 -0.28 -13.89 5.36
CA SER A 229 0.09 -13.51 6.73
C SER A 229 -1.16 -13.32 7.59
N PHE A 230 -1.15 -13.88 8.78
CA PHE A 230 -2.27 -13.95 9.72
C PHE A 230 -1.89 -13.27 11.04
N SER A 231 -2.84 -12.52 11.59
CA SER A 231 -2.68 -11.88 12.90
C SER A 231 -2.84 -12.87 14.06
N PHE A 232 -3.51 -14.00 13.83
CA PHE A 232 -3.78 -15.03 14.82
C PHE A 232 -3.49 -16.41 14.23
N ASP A 233 -2.83 -17.28 15.01
CA ASP A 233 -2.48 -18.64 14.59
C ASP A 233 -3.72 -19.49 14.31
N PHE A 234 -4.80 -19.25 15.05
CA PHE A 234 -6.09 -19.93 14.88
C PHE A 234 -6.56 -19.92 13.41
N TRP A 235 -6.46 -18.77 12.74
CA TRP A 235 -6.88 -18.63 11.34
C TRP A 235 -5.98 -19.43 10.40
N MET A 236 -4.67 -19.38 10.62
CA MET A 236 -3.72 -20.16 9.83
C MET A 236 -3.92 -21.66 10.02
N ARG A 237 -4.09 -22.13 11.25
CA ARG A 237 -4.33 -23.55 11.59
C ARG A 237 -5.61 -24.08 10.95
N ARG A 238 -6.65 -23.24 10.86
CA ARG A 238 -7.87 -23.59 10.13
C ARG A 238 -7.58 -23.79 8.64
N MET A 239 -6.87 -22.86 8.01
CA MET A 239 -6.48 -22.98 6.59
C MET A 239 -5.58 -24.20 6.33
N LEU A 240 -4.65 -24.50 7.24
CA LEU A 240 -3.81 -25.70 7.17
C LEU A 240 -4.63 -26.99 7.28
N ARG A 241 -5.68 -27.02 8.10
CA ARG A 241 -6.62 -28.16 8.16
C ARG A 241 -7.40 -28.31 6.85
N ASP A 242 -7.84 -27.21 6.23
CA ASP A 242 -8.53 -27.26 4.94
C ASP A 242 -7.59 -27.80 3.85
N LEU A 243 -6.33 -27.37 3.85
CA LEU A 243 -5.28 -27.92 2.97
C LEU A 243 -5.02 -29.40 3.26
N LYS A 244 -4.95 -29.82 4.53
CA LYS A 244 -4.75 -31.22 4.92
C LYS A 244 -5.89 -32.09 4.43
N ASN A 245 -7.14 -31.65 4.61
CA ASN A 245 -8.31 -32.41 4.16
C ASN A 245 -8.33 -32.65 2.65
N GLU A 246 -7.78 -31.72 1.86
CA GLU A 246 -7.75 -31.82 0.40
C GLU A 246 -6.49 -32.51 -0.14
N PHE A 247 -5.33 -32.30 0.50
CA PHE A 247 -4.02 -32.68 -0.02
C PHE A 247 -3.23 -33.60 0.93
N ASP A 248 -3.92 -34.38 1.77
CA ASP A 248 -3.30 -35.26 2.78
C ASP A 248 -2.27 -36.22 2.16
N GLU A 249 -2.56 -36.73 0.95
CA GLU A 249 -1.68 -37.62 0.19
C GLU A 249 -0.32 -37.00 -0.21
N PHE A 250 -0.20 -35.67 -0.13
CA PHE A 250 1.01 -34.92 -0.45
C PHE A 250 1.72 -34.35 0.79
N GLU A 251 1.36 -34.81 1.99
CA GLU A 251 2.07 -34.44 3.22
C GLU A 251 3.55 -34.84 3.14
N ASN A 252 4.44 -33.93 3.52
CA ASN A 252 5.87 -34.10 3.37
C ASN A 252 6.64 -33.28 4.40
N ASP A 253 7.75 -33.80 4.94
CA ASP A 253 8.57 -33.09 5.92
C ASP A 253 9.40 -31.95 5.33
N LEU A 254 9.45 -31.83 4.00
CA LEU A 254 10.25 -30.83 3.27
C LEU A 254 11.74 -30.87 3.68
N GLU A 255 12.30 -32.08 3.77
CA GLU A 255 13.72 -32.30 4.09
C GLU A 255 14.62 -31.48 3.15
N GLY A 256 15.63 -30.82 3.71
CA GLY A 256 16.55 -29.95 2.97
C GLY A 256 16.13 -28.48 2.88
N ILE A 257 14.89 -28.13 3.21
CA ILE A 257 14.47 -26.72 3.29
C ILE A 257 14.86 -26.13 4.65
N ASN A 258 15.86 -25.24 4.64
CA ASN A 258 16.36 -24.58 5.86
C ASN A 258 15.52 -23.34 6.23
N VAL A 259 14.33 -23.56 6.78
CA VAL A 259 13.46 -22.53 7.36
C VAL A 259 12.91 -22.96 8.70
N ARG A 260 12.54 -22.00 9.55
CA ARG A 260 11.90 -22.29 10.84
C ARG A 260 10.41 -22.52 10.64
N PHE A 261 10.03 -23.78 10.39
CA PHE A 261 8.64 -24.19 10.27
C PHE A 261 7.83 -23.92 11.55
N LEU A 262 6.51 -23.85 11.40
CA LEU A 262 5.61 -23.88 12.55
C LEU A 262 5.57 -25.31 13.11
N ASP A 263 5.85 -25.44 14.41
CA ASP A 263 5.95 -26.74 15.08
C ASP A 263 4.63 -27.52 14.98
N ARG A 264 4.75 -28.81 14.60
CA ARG A 264 3.66 -29.80 14.54
C ARG A 264 2.54 -29.49 13.54
N GLU A 265 2.75 -28.57 12.61
CA GLU A 265 1.82 -28.32 11.51
C GLU A 265 2.14 -29.13 10.26
N PRO A 266 1.11 -29.48 9.47
CA PRO A 266 1.32 -30.18 8.21
C PRO A 266 2.05 -29.29 7.20
N ARG A 267 2.83 -29.96 6.37
CA ARG A 267 3.62 -29.38 5.28
C ARG A 267 3.35 -30.21 4.04
N PHE A 268 3.35 -29.60 2.87
CA PHE A 268 2.94 -30.27 1.64
C PHE A 268 3.95 -30.07 0.53
N LEU A 269 4.14 -31.13 -0.25
CA LEU A 269 4.91 -31.12 -1.50
C LEU A 269 4.02 -31.68 -2.61
N ILE A 270 3.30 -30.80 -3.30
CA ILE A 270 2.27 -31.18 -4.27
C ILE A 270 2.86 -31.12 -5.70
N PRO A 271 2.85 -32.21 -6.48
CA PRO A 271 3.24 -32.17 -7.88
C PRO A 271 2.32 -31.24 -8.69
N MET A 272 2.90 -30.33 -9.46
CA MET A 272 2.15 -29.46 -10.38
C MET A 272 2.38 -29.86 -11.84
N SER A 273 3.60 -30.28 -12.18
CA SER A 273 3.98 -30.79 -13.51
C SER A 273 5.19 -31.73 -13.37
N PRO A 274 5.64 -32.42 -14.44
CA PRO A 274 6.85 -33.25 -14.39
C PRO A 274 8.11 -32.50 -13.95
N THR A 275 8.15 -31.17 -14.10
CA THR A 275 9.33 -30.34 -13.80
C THR A 275 9.12 -29.40 -12.63
N SER A 276 7.95 -29.40 -11.97
CA SER A 276 7.63 -28.42 -10.93
C SER A 276 6.71 -28.94 -9.83
N LYS A 277 6.98 -28.52 -8.60
CA LYS A 277 6.20 -28.86 -7.41
C LYS A 277 5.77 -27.59 -6.68
N ILE A 278 4.73 -27.69 -5.87
CA ILE A 278 4.29 -26.64 -4.96
C ILE A 278 4.68 -27.05 -3.54
N ILE A 279 5.48 -26.23 -2.87
CA ILE A 279 5.74 -26.36 -1.44
C ILE A 279 4.78 -25.48 -0.66
N ILE A 280 4.26 -26.02 0.44
CA ILE A 280 3.37 -25.32 1.34
C ILE A 280 3.81 -25.57 2.78
N TYR A 281 4.04 -24.49 3.53
CA TYR A 281 4.42 -24.57 4.93
C TYR A 281 4.05 -23.30 5.70
N GLY A 282 3.80 -23.46 7.01
CA GLY A 282 3.65 -22.35 7.95
C GLY A 282 5.00 -21.94 8.56
N THR A 283 5.17 -20.65 8.85
CA THR A 283 6.30 -20.08 9.59
C THR A 283 5.80 -19.00 10.56
N GLU A 284 6.59 -18.74 11.59
CA GLU A 284 6.37 -17.65 12.54
C GLU A 284 7.40 -16.53 12.31
N ILE A 285 6.92 -15.29 12.21
CA ILE A 285 7.76 -14.10 12.02
C ILE A 285 7.56 -13.16 13.22
N GLN A 286 8.65 -12.86 13.90
CA GLN A 286 8.66 -11.87 14.98
C GLN A 286 8.72 -10.46 14.38
N SER A 287 7.70 -9.65 14.65
CA SER A 287 7.62 -8.26 14.18
C SER A 287 7.54 -7.28 15.35
N LYS A 288 7.75 -5.98 15.08
CA LYS A 288 7.61 -4.92 16.10
C LYS A 288 6.22 -4.87 16.74
N ASN A 289 5.20 -5.35 16.03
CA ASN A 289 3.80 -5.28 16.46
C ASN A 289 3.29 -6.62 17.03
N GLY A 290 4.21 -7.57 17.29
CA GLY A 290 3.90 -8.92 17.77
C GLY A 290 4.25 -10.01 16.77
N THR A 291 3.86 -11.24 17.11
CA THR A 291 4.02 -12.41 16.25
C THR A 291 3.07 -12.33 15.05
N VAL A 292 3.62 -12.55 13.86
CA VAL A 292 2.85 -12.74 12.63
C VAL A 292 3.05 -14.18 12.15
N TYR A 293 1.95 -14.89 11.91
CA TYR A 293 1.99 -16.21 11.33
C TYR A 293 1.91 -16.10 9.82
N GLN A 294 2.67 -16.90 9.08
CA GLN A 294 2.70 -16.82 7.63
C GLN A 294 2.63 -18.21 7.01
N LEU A 295 1.67 -18.40 6.11
CA LEU A 295 1.60 -19.55 5.22
C LEU A 295 2.29 -19.19 3.90
N VAL A 296 3.30 -19.97 3.52
CA VAL A 296 4.07 -19.80 2.29
C VAL A 296 3.54 -20.80 1.27
N LEU A 297 3.15 -20.31 0.10
CA LEU A 297 2.82 -21.13 -1.07
C LEU A 297 3.88 -20.82 -2.14
N LYS A 298 4.67 -21.81 -2.56
CA LYS A 298 5.78 -21.55 -3.49
C LYS A 298 5.93 -22.64 -4.53
N VAL A 299 6.17 -22.24 -5.77
CA VAL A 299 6.45 -23.14 -6.89
C VAL A 299 7.95 -23.30 -7.04
N VAL A 300 8.43 -24.55 -7.02
CA VAL A 300 9.85 -24.91 -7.13
C VAL A 300 10.07 -25.89 -8.27
N SER A 301 11.33 -26.01 -8.72
CA SER A 301 11.73 -27.07 -9.66
C SER A 301 11.65 -28.44 -9.00
N THR A 302 11.53 -29.50 -9.80
CA THR A 302 11.64 -30.89 -9.31
C THR A 302 13.10 -31.32 -9.09
N ASP A 303 14.04 -30.62 -9.72
CA ASP A 303 15.47 -30.95 -9.77
C ASP A 303 16.31 -30.22 -8.69
N GLU A 304 15.66 -29.44 -7.82
CA GLU A 304 16.24 -28.76 -6.65
C GLU A 304 15.82 -29.46 -5.36
#